data_AF-A0A7L2WFZ8-F1
#
_entry.id   AF-A0A7L2WFZ8-F1
#
_cell.length_a   1.000
_cell.length_b   1.000
_cell.length_c   1.000
_cell.angle_alpha   90.00
_cell.angle_beta   90.00
_cell.angle_gamma   90.00
#
_symmetry.space_group_name_H-M   'P 1'
#
loop_
_entity.id
_entity.type
_entity.pdbx_description
1 polymer ?
#
loop_
_entity_poly.entity_id
_entity_poly.type
_entity_poly.pdbx_seq_one_letter_code
_entity_poly.pdbx_strand_id
1 'polypeptide(L)'
;IDYIQFLHKEKKKQEEEVSTLRKDVMALKIMKVNYEQIVKAHQDNPNEGKDQVSDEVKFNVFQGIMDSLFQSFNASISVTSFRELSACVFSWIEEHCKPQTLQDIVIGVLHQLKSQLY
;
A
#
# COMPACT_ATOMS: atom_id res chain seq x y z
N ILE A 1 -44.55 -37.77 37.21
CA ILE A 1 -44.27 -36.37 37.60
C ILE A 1 -42.95 -35.89 36.98
N ASP A 2 -41.88 -36.70 36.99
CA ASP A 2 -40.57 -36.36 36.39
C ASP A 2 -40.58 -36.00 34.89
N TYR A 3 -41.35 -36.69 34.06
CA TYR A 3 -41.37 -36.42 32.61
C TYR A 3 -41.91 -35.02 32.27
N ILE A 4 -42.91 -34.53 33.02
CA ILE A 4 -43.47 -33.18 32.84
C ILE A 4 -42.43 -32.11 33.21
N GLN A 5 -41.65 -32.34 34.28
CA GLN A 5 -40.56 -31.43 34.66
C GLN A 5 -39.43 -31.43 33.62
N PHE A 6 -39.07 -32.59 33.07
CA PHE A 6 -38.12 -32.68 31.97
C PHE A 6 -38.58 -31.88 30.75
N LEU A 7 -39.84 -32.05 30.33
CA LEU A 7 -40.41 -31.31 29.20
C LEU A 7 -40.40 -29.78 29.42
N HIS A 8 -40.70 -29.31 30.64
CA HIS A 8 -40.59 -27.88 30.95
C HIS A 8 -39.16 -27.36 30.89
N LYS A 9 -38.18 -28.16 31.34
CA LYS A 9 -36.76 -27.80 31.27
C LYS A 9 -36.28 -27.70 29.81
N GLU A 10 -36.63 -28.67 28.97
CA GLU A 10 -36.29 -28.63 27.55
C GLU A 10 -36.99 -27.48 26.81
N LYS A 11 -38.27 -27.23 27.10
CA LYS A 11 -38.99 -26.07 26.54
C LYS A 11 -38.29 -24.75 26.88
N LYS A 12 -37.91 -24.56 28.15
CA LYS A 12 -37.20 -23.36 28.60
C LYS A 12 -35.85 -23.19 27.90
N LYS A 13 -35.09 -24.28 27.75
CA LYS A 13 -33.81 -24.28 27.03
C LYS A 13 -33.98 -23.85 25.57
N GLN A 14 -34.98 -24.40 24.87
CA GLN A 14 -35.28 -24.02 23.50
C GLN A 14 -35.71 -22.55 23.37
N GLU A 15 -36.51 -22.04 24.32
CA GLU A 15 -36.91 -20.62 24.35
C GLU A 15 -35.70 -19.68 24.53
N GLU A 16 -34.74 -20.05 25.38
CA GLU A 16 -33.49 -19.31 25.59
C GLU A 16 -32.56 -19.36 24.35
N GLU A 17 -32.45 -20.52 23.70
CA GLU A 17 -31.69 -20.67 22.44
C GLU A 17 -32.30 -19.82 21.32
N VAL A 18 -33.63 -19.84 21.16
CA VAL A 18 -34.33 -18.99 20.18
C VAL A 18 -34.11 -17.50 20.46
N SER A 19 -34.12 -17.10 21.73
CA SER A 19 -33.86 -15.71 22.13
C SER A 19 -32.44 -15.27 21.76
N THR A 20 -31.44 -16.13 22.00
CA THR A 20 -30.04 -15.89 21.63
C THR A 20 -29.87 -15.79 20.12
N LEU A 21 -30.38 -16.76 19.37
CA LEU A 21 -30.30 -16.78 17.91
C LEU A 21 -30.94 -15.54 17.27
N ARG A 22 -32.04 -15.05 17.83
CA ARG A 22 -32.68 -13.81 17.35
C ARG A 22 -31.78 -12.59 17.51
N LYS A 23 -31.03 -12.50 18.61
CA LYS A 23 -30.06 -11.42 18.84
C LYS A 23 -28.90 -11.51 17.85
N ASP A 24 -28.36 -12.71 17.62
CA ASP A 24 -27.26 -12.93 16.69
C ASP A 24 -27.66 -12.57 15.25
N VAL A 25 -28.84 -13.01 14.81
CA VAL A 25 -29.38 -12.66 13.49
C VAL A 25 -29.54 -11.14 13.34
N MET A 26 -29.97 -10.44 14.39
CA MET A 26 -30.08 -8.99 14.36
C MET A 26 -28.70 -8.32 14.23
N ALA A 27 -27.72 -8.76 15.02
CA ALA A 27 -26.35 -8.25 14.93
C ALA A 27 -25.74 -8.49 13.53
N LEU A 28 -25.90 -9.69 12.98
CA LEU A 28 -25.43 -10.04 11.64
C LEU A 28 -26.11 -9.21 10.55
N LYS A 29 -27.41 -8.93 10.68
CA LYS A 29 -28.10 -8.02 9.75
C LYS A 29 -27.54 -6.61 9.80
N ILE A 30 -27.23 -6.08 10.99
CA ILE A 30 -26.60 -4.76 11.14
C ILE A 30 -25.23 -4.76 10.49
N MET A 31 -24.40 -5.78 10.75
CA MET A 31 -23.08 -5.90 10.13
C MET A 31 -23.16 -5.97 8.61
N LYS A 32 -24.08 -6.76 8.07
CA LYS A 32 -24.32 -6.87 6.63
C LYS A 32 -24.65 -5.50 6.02
N VAL A 33 -25.59 -4.77 6.62
CA VAL A 33 -25.99 -3.44 6.13
C VAL A 33 -24.82 -2.45 6.17
N ASN A 34 -24.01 -2.47 7.24
CA ASN A 34 -22.81 -1.63 7.34
C ASN A 34 -21.81 -1.95 6.22
N TYR A 35 -21.55 -3.22 5.94
CA TYR A 35 -20.66 -3.62 4.84
C TYR A 35 -21.21 -3.23 3.47
N GLU A 36 -22.51 -3.41 3.23
CA GLU A 36 -23.15 -2.97 1.99
C GLU A 36 -23.02 -1.46 1.78
N GLN A 37 -23.12 -0.66 2.84
CA GLN A 37 -22.90 0.79 2.79
C GLN A 37 -21.44 1.15 2.48
N ILE A 38 -20.47 0.47 3.10
CA ILE A 38 -19.04 0.68 2.82
C ILE A 38 -18.71 0.35 1.37
N VAL A 39 -19.17 -0.81 0.88
CA VAL A 39 -18.95 -1.23 -0.50
C VAL A 39 -19.59 -0.25 -1.47
N LYS A 40 -20.82 0.19 -1.19
CA LYS A 40 -21.52 1.18 -2.00
C LYS A 40 -20.79 2.52 -2.02
N ALA A 41 -20.28 2.99 -0.88
CA ALA A 41 -19.48 4.22 -0.81
C ALA A 41 -18.19 4.11 -1.65
N HIS A 42 -17.52 2.96 -1.65
CA HIS A 42 -16.37 2.72 -2.53
C HIS A 42 -16.74 2.61 -4.02
N GLN A 43 -17.93 2.06 -4.35
CA GLN A 43 -18.41 1.99 -5.73
C GLN A 43 -18.88 3.34 -6.28
N ASP A 44 -19.58 4.12 -5.45
CA ASP A 44 -20.08 5.46 -5.76
C ASP A 44 -18.93 6.49 -5.81
N ASN A 45 -17.75 6.13 -5.28
CA ASN A 45 -16.52 6.92 -5.35
C ASN A 45 -15.44 6.21 -6.21
N PRO A 46 -15.68 6.01 -7.53
CA PRO A 46 -14.79 5.25 -8.42
C PRO A 46 -13.43 5.94 -8.68
N ASN A 47 -13.15 7.07 -8.03
CA ASN A 47 -11.91 7.83 -8.16
C ASN A 47 -10.83 7.49 -7.11
N GLU A 48 -11.15 6.79 -6.01
CA GLU A 48 -10.13 6.42 -5.00
C GLU A 48 -9.06 5.42 -5.53
N GLY A 49 -9.29 4.86 -6.73
CA GLY A 49 -8.30 4.06 -7.47
C GLY A 49 -7.78 4.67 -8.77
N LYS A 50 -8.36 5.78 -9.26
CA LYS A 50 -8.03 6.34 -10.59
C LYS A 50 -6.91 7.37 -10.57
N ASP A 51 -6.69 8.04 -9.44
CA ASP A 51 -5.51 8.91 -9.24
C ASP A 51 -4.26 8.11 -8.82
N GLN A 52 -4.36 6.77 -8.78
CA GLN A 52 -3.20 5.94 -8.50
C GLN A 52 -2.34 5.84 -9.76
N VAL A 53 -1.16 6.46 -9.69
CA VAL A 53 -0.08 6.26 -10.65
C VAL A 53 0.15 4.75 -10.83
N SER A 54 0.11 4.26 -12.07
CA SER A 54 0.34 2.84 -12.38
C SER A 54 1.68 2.39 -11.81
N ASP A 55 1.77 1.14 -11.35
CA ASP A 55 3.02 0.56 -10.86
C ASP A 55 4.12 0.58 -11.94
N GLU A 56 3.75 0.52 -13.21
CA GLU A 56 4.68 0.70 -14.33
C GLU A 56 5.29 2.11 -14.34
N VAL A 57 4.48 3.15 -14.11
CA VAL A 57 4.98 4.53 -14.04
C VAL A 57 5.87 4.71 -12.81
N LYS A 58 5.51 4.13 -11.66
CA LYS A 58 6.37 4.13 -10.47
C LYS A 58 7.70 3.45 -10.73
N PHE A 59 7.69 2.32 -11.43
CA PHE A 59 8.89 1.59 -11.81
C PHE A 59 9.77 2.41 -12.75
N ASN A 60 9.18 3.04 -13.77
CA ASN A 60 9.91 3.90 -14.71
C ASN A 60 10.56 5.11 -14.01
N VAL A 61 9.88 5.71 -13.03
CA VAL A 61 10.47 6.78 -12.20
C VAL A 61 11.66 6.25 -11.40
N PHE A 62 11.50 5.12 -10.71
CA PHE A 62 12.58 4.51 -9.94
C PHE A 62 13.78 4.16 -10.82
N GLN A 63 13.53 3.52 -11.97
CA GLN A 63 14.56 3.15 -12.93
C GLN A 63 15.31 4.39 -13.44
N GLY A 64 14.61 5.46 -13.85
CA GLY A 64 15.28 6.68 -14.33
C GLY A 64 16.18 7.34 -13.28
N ILE A 65 15.77 7.30 -12.00
CA ILE A 65 16.60 7.81 -10.89
C ILE A 65 17.85 6.94 -10.73
N MET A 66 17.68 5.62 -10.69
CA MET A 66 18.80 4.67 -10.52
C MET A 66 19.79 4.72 -11.69
N ASP A 67 19.29 4.81 -12.92
CA ASP A 67 20.12 4.93 -14.13
C ASP A 67 20.95 6.22 -14.11
N SER A 68 20.34 7.35 -13.72
CA SER A 68 21.04 8.64 -13.61
C SER A 68 22.14 8.60 -12.55
N LEU A 69 21.85 8.02 -11.39
CA LEU A 69 22.83 7.85 -10.32
C LEU A 69 23.97 6.92 -10.77
N PHE A 70 23.65 5.80 -11.40
CA PHE A 70 24.65 4.85 -11.87
C PHE A 70 25.55 5.43 -12.96
N GLN A 71 24.99 6.18 -13.92
CA GLN A 71 25.78 6.85 -14.96
C GLN A 71 26.75 7.87 -14.38
N SER A 72 26.30 8.70 -13.43
CA SER A 72 27.19 9.67 -12.77
C SER A 72 28.29 8.95 -11.97
N PHE A 73 27.94 7.89 -11.23
CA PHE A 73 28.89 7.08 -10.50
C PHE A 73 29.96 6.49 -11.43
N ASN A 74 29.52 5.85 -12.51
CA ASN A 74 30.42 5.21 -13.47
C ASN A 74 31.35 6.21 -14.18
N ALA A 75 30.91 7.46 -14.35
CA ALA A 75 31.75 8.53 -14.87
C ALA A 75 32.77 9.07 -13.85
N SER A 76 32.49 8.95 -12.54
CA SER A 76 33.32 9.49 -11.46
C SER A 76 34.33 8.51 -10.87
N ILE A 77 34.17 7.20 -11.11
CA ILE A 77 35.02 6.16 -10.50
C ILE A 77 36.31 5.88 -11.28
N SER A 78 37.38 5.63 -10.52
CA SER A 78 38.65 5.10 -11.01
C SER A 78 39.02 3.85 -10.22
N VAL A 79 39.47 2.80 -10.90
CA VAL A 79 39.78 1.46 -10.31
C VAL A 79 41.27 1.14 -10.33
N THR A 80 42.12 2.14 -10.48
CA THR A 80 43.59 2.02 -10.49
C THR A 80 44.18 1.55 -9.16
N SER A 81 43.55 1.89 -8.03
CA SER A 81 43.93 1.43 -6.69
C SER A 81 42.75 1.55 -5.72
N PHE A 82 42.78 0.80 -4.61
CA PHE A 82 41.75 0.92 -3.56
C PHE A 82 41.67 2.34 -2.98
N ARG A 83 42.82 3.01 -2.81
CA ARG A 83 42.88 4.38 -2.29
C ARG A 83 42.16 5.34 -3.23
N GLU A 84 42.47 5.28 -4.52
CA GLU A 84 41.84 6.15 -5.53
C GLU A 84 40.35 5.85 -5.67
N LEU A 85 39.98 4.57 -5.73
CA LEU A 85 38.58 4.14 -5.74
C LEU A 85 37.81 4.70 -4.54
N SER A 86 38.35 4.52 -3.33
CA SER A 86 37.70 5.01 -2.10
C SER A 86 37.52 6.53 -2.12
N ALA A 87 38.53 7.29 -2.56
CA ALA A 87 38.43 8.74 -2.71
C ALA A 87 37.37 9.15 -3.73
N CYS A 88 37.36 8.54 -4.92
CA CYS A 88 36.35 8.79 -5.95
C CYS A 88 34.93 8.50 -5.46
N VAL A 89 34.74 7.40 -4.73
CA VAL A 89 33.43 7.02 -4.18
C VAL A 89 32.98 8.04 -3.13
N PHE A 90 33.84 8.44 -2.20
CA PHE A 90 33.49 9.47 -1.20
C PHE A 90 33.14 10.80 -1.86
N SER A 91 33.96 11.28 -2.79
CA SER A 91 33.68 12.51 -3.53
C SER A 91 32.37 12.44 -4.32
N TRP A 92 32.08 11.31 -4.97
CA TRP A 92 30.82 11.13 -5.69
C TRP A 92 29.61 11.20 -4.74
N ILE A 93 29.65 10.50 -3.60
CA ILE A 93 28.56 10.54 -2.60
C ILE A 93 28.35 11.97 -2.11
N GLU A 94 29.43 12.68 -1.77
CA GLU A 94 29.36 14.04 -1.25
C GLU A 94 28.82 15.06 -2.27
N GLU A 95 29.00 14.82 -3.56
CA GLU A 95 28.55 15.72 -4.62
C GLU A 95 27.14 15.36 -5.14
N HIS A 96 26.87 14.06 -5.36
CA HIS A 96 25.70 13.57 -6.09
C HIS A 96 24.59 13.04 -5.19
N CYS A 97 24.87 12.69 -3.93
CA CYS A 97 23.87 12.18 -2.98
C CYS A 97 23.37 13.24 -1.97
N LYS A 98 23.65 14.53 -2.20
CA LYS A 98 23.06 15.62 -1.40
C LYS A 98 21.55 15.72 -1.64
N PRO A 99 20.76 16.13 -0.62
CA PRO A 99 19.30 16.24 -0.76
C PRO A 99 18.85 17.08 -1.97
N GLN A 100 19.52 18.21 -2.22
CA GLN A 100 19.21 19.08 -3.36
C GLN A 100 19.48 18.38 -4.69
N THR A 101 20.66 17.78 -4.86
CA THR A 101 21.03 17.07 -6.09
C THR A 101 20.09 15.90 -6.39
N LEU A 102 19.73 15.13 -5.36
CA LEU A 102 18.75 14.05 -5.50
C LEU A 102 17.36 14.57 -5.89
N GLN A 103 16.93 15.69 -5.30
CA GLN A 103 15.68 16.33 -5.68
C GLN A 103 15.68 16.77 -7.14
N ASP A 104 16.79 17.36 -7.61
CA ASP A 104 16.94 17.79 -9.00
C ASP A 104 16.91 16.60 -9.97
N ILE A 105 17.55 15.47 -9.61
CA ILE A 105 17.49 14.21 -10.38
C ILE A 105 16.04 13.72 -10.47
N VAL A 106 15.32 13.65 -9.35
CA VAL A 106 13.92 13.19 -9.33
C VAL A 106 13.04 14.08 -10.21
N ILE A 107 13.17 15.41 -10.09
CA ILE A 107 12.40 16.35 -10.91
C ILE A 107 12.73 16.19 -12.39
N GLY A 108 14.02 16.04 -12.73
CA GLY A 108 14.47 15.79 -14.11
C GLY A 108 13.84 14.53 -14.72
N VAL A 109 13.88 13.42 -13.98
CA VAL A 109 13.26 12.15 -14.41
C VAL A 109 11.75 12.29 -14.58
N LEU A 110 11.06 12.95 -13.65
CA LEU A 110 9.62 13.19 -13.74
C LEU A 110 9.25 14.05 -14.96
N HIS A 111 10.04 15.08 -15.28
CA HIS A 111 9.83 15.89 -16.49
C HIS A 111 10.05 15.08 -17.76
N GLN A 112 11.09 14.24 -17.81
CA GLN A 112 11.37 13.39 -18.97
C GLN A 112 10.23 12.39 -19.22
N LEU A 113 9.74 11.73 -18.17
CA LEU A 113 8.62 10.78 -18.28
C LEU A 113 7.32 11.48 -18.69
N LYS A 114 7.05 12.68 -18.15
CA LYS A 114 5.90 13.50 -18.56
C LYS A 114 5.97 13.84 -20.05
N SER A 115 7.17 14.14 -20.58
CA SER A 115 7.37 14.42 -22.01
C SER A 115 7.25 13.19 -22.92
N GLN A 116 7.27 11.97 -22.38
CA GLN A 116 7.06 10.74 -23.16
C GLN A 116 5.58 10.32 -23.19
N LEU A 117 4.78 10.83 -22.24
CA LEU A 117 3.35 10.55 -22.13
C LEU A 117 2.47 11.50 -22.96
N TYR A 118 3.04 12.56 -23.52
CA TYR A 118 2.38 13.59 -24.35
C TYR A 118 3.22 13.89 -25.58
#